data_AF-A0A7G5MPZ9-F1
#
_entry.id   AF-A0A7G5MPZ9-F1
#
_cell.length_a   1.000
_cell.length_b   1.000
_cell.length_c   1.000
_cell.angle_alpha   90.00
_cell.angle_beta   90.00
_cell.angle_gamma   90.00
#
_symmetry.space_group_name_H-M   'P 1'
#
loop_
_entity.id
_entity.type
_entity.pdbx_description
1 polymer ?
#
loop_
_entity_poly.entity_id
_entity_poly.type
_entity_poly.pdbx_seq_one_letter_code
_entity_poly.pdbx_strand_id
1 'polypeptide(L)' 'MIRQPEKGSRNVTDTFYAAEKRRIDLLNQVLREVELTAQEENTLIWLAGWEDSTVRHIISAFEKAKR' A
#
# COMPACT_ATOMS: atom_id res chain seq x y z
N MET A 1 6.28 -7.03 -4.92
CA MET A 1 6.33 -6.45 -3.56
C MET A 1 6.37 -4.96 -3.76
N ILE A 2 5.33 -4.29 -3.30
CA ILE A 2 5.07 -2.88 -3.55
C ILE A 2 6.24 -2.04 -3.01
N ARG A 3 6.78 -1.16 -3.85
CA ARG A 3 7.87 -0.26 -3.49
C ARG A 3 7.34 1.16 -3.35
N GLN A 4 7.69 1.81 -2.24
CA GLN A 4 7.38 3.22 -2.07
C GLN A 4 8.07 4.06 -3.16
N PRO A 5 7.36 5.02 -3.78
CA PRO A 5 7.98 5.99 -4.69
C PRO A 5 9.10 6.78 -4.03
N GLU A 6 10.11 7.15 -4.80
CA GLU A 6 11.26 7.92 -4.31
C GLU A 6 10.82 9.21 -3.61
N LYS A 7 11.46 9.53 -2.47
CA LYS A 7 11.19 10.78 -1.78
C LYS A 7 11.53 11.97 -2.67
N GLY A 8 10.63 12.94 -2.73
CA GLY A 8 10.76 14.11 -3.60
C GLY A 8 10.17 13.93 -5.00
N SER A 9 9.78 12.71 -5.40
CA SER A 9 9.04 12.48 -6.65
C SER A 9 7.63 13.08 -6.65
N ARG A 10 7.07 13.33 -5.46
CA ARG A 10 5.75 13.92 -5.24
C ARG A 10 5.83 15.06 -4.23
N ASN A 11 5.00 16.08 -4.45
CA ASN A 11 4.86 17.25 -3.58
C ASN A 11 4.03 16.93 -2.31
N VAL A 12 4.61 16.12 -1.41
CA VAL A 12 4.00 15.68 -0.15
C VAL A 12 5.05 15.72 0.96
N THR A 13 4.60 15.71 2.22
CA THR A 13 5.48 15.84 3.38
C THR A 13 6.25 14.56 3.69
N ASP A 14 7.34 14.66 4.45
CA ASP A 14 8.05 13.49 4.99
C ASP A 14 7.15 12.61 5.87
N THR A 15 6.22 13.23 6.60
CA THR A 15 5.23 12.51 7.42
C THR A 15 4.28 11.69 6.55
N PHE A 16 3.92 12.18 5.36
CA PHE A 16 3.14 11.43 4.37
C PHE A 16 3.93 10.20 3.89
N TYR A 17 5.19 10.38 3.46
CA TYR A 17 6.03 9.24 3.05
C TYR A 17 6.20 8.21 4.17
N ALA A 18 6.37 8.64 5.43
CA ALA A 18 6.47 7.71 6.55
C ALA A 18 5.16 6.93 6.80
N ALA A 19 4.00 7.57 6.65
CA ALA A 19 2.70 6.92 6.80
C ALA A 19 2.41 5.95 5.65
N GLU A 20 2.68 6.37 4.41
CA GLU A 20 2.54 5.53 3.22
C GLU A 20 3.43 4.29 3.31
N LYS A 21 4.69 4.45 3.74
CA LYS A 21 5.61 3.31 3.90
C LYS A 21 5.02 2.25 4.84
N ARG A 22 4.49 2.67 6.00
CA ARG A 22 3.84 1.75 6.95
C ARG A 22 2.65 1.01 6.33
N ARG A 23 1.84 1.68 5.50
CA ARG A 23 0.69 1.09 4.82
C ARG A 23 1.11 0.12 3.70
N ILE A 24 2.15 0.48 2.96
CA ILE A 24 2.78 -0.41 1.96
C ILE A 24 3.32 -1.67 2.64
N ASP A 25 3.97 -1.55 3.79
CA ASP A 25 4.48 -2.69 4.55
C ASP A 25 3.35 -3.64 4.98
N LEU A 26 2.21 -3.10 5.42
CA LEU A 26 1.00 -3.88 5.74
C LEU A 26 0.41 -4.59 4.51
N LEU A 27 0.28 -3.89 3.39
CA LEU A 27 -0.20 -4.47 2.13
C LEU A 27 0.72 -5.61 1.66
N ASN A 28 2.03 -5.39 1.73
CA ASN A 28 3.05 -6.38 1.38
C ASN A 28 3.00 -7.62 2.28
N GLN A 29 2.72 -7.47 3.57
CA GLN A 29 2.55 -8.62 4.48
C GLN A 29 1.38 -9.52 4.03
N VAL A 30 0.28 -8.94 3.61
CA VAL A 30 -0.93 -9.67 3.18
C VAL A 30 -0.77 -10.23 1.77
N LEU A 31 -0.09 -9.52 0.88
CA LEU A 31 0.07 -9.88 -0.53
C LEU A 31 1.41 -10.57 -0.84
N ARG A 32 2.15 -11.03 0.17
CA ARG A 32 3.52 -11.57 0.02
C ARG A 32 3.64 -12.77 -0.96
N GLU A 33 2.56 -13.51 -1.15
CA GLU A 33 2.47 -14.70 -2.03
C GLU A 33 1.72 -14.39 -3.34
N VAL A 34 1.36 -13.13 -3.59
CA VAL A 34 0.62 -12.70 -4.78
C VAL A 34 1.60 -12.01 -5.73
N GLU A 35 1.66 -12.50 -6.96
CA GLU A 35 2.36 -11.79 -8.04
C GLU A 35 1.46 -10.66 -8.55
N LEU A 36 1.91 -9.42 -8.37
CA LEU A 36 1.19 -8.23 -8.79
C LEU A 36 1.74 -7.74 -10.12
N THR A 37 0.83 -7.35 -11.01
CA THR A 37 1.17 -6.58 -12.20
C THR A 37 1.63 -5.17 -11.83
N ALA A 38 2.32 -4.50 -12.74
CA ALA A 38 2.74 -3.11 -12.53
C ALA A 38 1.55 -2.17 -12.30
N GLN A 39 0.41 -2.42 -12.95
CA GLN A 39 -0.81 -1.65 -12.76
C GLN A 39 -1.37 -1.83 -11.34
N GLU A 40 -1.43 -3.06 -10.85
CA GLU A 40 -1.89 -3.35 -9.49
C GLU A 40 -0.96 -2.74 -8.43
N GLU A 41 0.36 -2.84 -8.60
CA GLU A 41 1.31 -2.18 -7.70
C GLU A 41 1.09 -0.66 -7.67
N ASN A 42 0.92 -0.02 -8.82
CA ASN A 42 0.62 1.42 -8.89
C ASN A 42 -0.71 1.79 -8.22
N THR A 43 -1.76 0.99 -8.42
CA THR A 43 -3.05 1.17 -7.72
C THR A 43 -2.89 1.04 -6.21
N LEU A 44 -2.09 0.08 -5.74
CA LEU A 44 -1.87 -0.15 -4.31
C LEU A 44 -0.98 0.93 -3.68
N ILE A 45 -0.01 1.49 -4.41
CA ILE A 45 0.74 2.68 -4.01
C ILE A 45 -0.21 3.87 -3.83
N TRP A 46 -1.09 4.09 -4.81
CA TRP A 46 -2.10 5.14 -4.70
C TRP A 46 -3.02 4.92 -3.48
N LEU A 47 -3.47 3.68 -3.25
CA LEU A 47 -4.26 3.31 -2.07
C LEU A 47 -3.52 3.56 -0.75
N ALA A 48 -2.21 3.31 -0.68
CA ALA A 48 -1.41 3.55 0.52
C ALA A 48 -1.28 5.05 0.88
N GLY A 49 -1.58 5.95 -0.05
CA GLY A 49 -1.68 7.39 0.21
C GLY A 49 -2.90 7.80 1.03
N TRP A 50 -3.93 6.94 1.14
CA TRP A 50 -5.16 7.22 1.88
C TRP A 50 -5.02 6.98 3.39
N GLU A 51 -6.09 7.24 4.13
CA GLU A 51 -6.18 7.05 5.58
C GLU A 51 -5.87 5.61 6.02
N ASP A 52 -5.38 5.47 7.25
CA ASP A 52 -5.00 4.15 7.81
C ASP A 52 -6.21 3.21 7.88
N SER A 53 -7.38 3.74 8.22
CA SER A 53 -8.66 3.00 8.24
C SER A 53 -9.00 2.41 6.87
N THR A 54 -8.89 3.21 5.80
CA THR A 54 -9.17 2.77 4.42
C THR A 54 -8.28 1.59 4.03
N VAL A 55 -6.97 1.69 4.27
CA VAL A 55 -6.04 0.60 3.95
C VAL A 55 -6.33 -0.65 4.81
N ARG A 56 -6.61 -0.49 6.10
CA ARG A 56 -6.97 -1.61 6.99
C ARG A 56 -8.27 -2.31 6.58
N HIS A 57 -9.29 -1.56 6.14
CA HIS A 57 -10.53 -2.16 5.68
C HIS A 57 -10.33 -2.99 4.40
N ILE A 58 -9.52 -2.50 3.45
CA ILE A 58 -9.17 -3.26 2.25
C ILE A 58 -8.37 -4.51 2.59
N ILE A 59 -7.38 -4.40 3.47
CA ILE A 59 -6.63 -5.55 3.98
C ILE A 59 -7.58 -6.59 4.59
N SER A 60 -8.54 -6.15 5.42
CA SER A 60 -9.54 -7.05 6.01
C SER A 60 -10.38 -7.76 4.94
N ALA A 61 -10.73 -7.06 3.85
CA ALA A 61 -11.45 -7.67 2.74
C ALA A 61 -10.60 -8.74 2.02
N PHE A 62 -9.32 -8.46 1.76
CA PHE A 62 -8.40 -9.43 1.16
C PHE A 62 -8.25 -10.69 2.02
N GLU A 63 -8.05 -10.54 3.33
CA GLU A 63 -7.93 -11.67 4.25
C GLU A 63 -9.21 -12.51 4.32
N LYS A 64 -10.39 -11.88 4.22
CA LYS A 64 -11.67 -12.58 4.16
C LYS A 64 -11.86 -13.31 2.82
N ALA A 65 -11.43 -12.72 1.71
CA ALA A 65 -11.54 -13.30 0.38
C ALA A 65 -10.60 -14.50 0.16
N LYS A 66 -9.54 -14.63 0.95
CA LYS A 66 -8.67 -15.81 0.97
C LYS A 66 -9.27 -17.03 1.66
N ARG A 67 -10.37 -16.87 2.41
CA ARG A 67 -11.04 -17.94 3.16
C ARG A 67 -12.06 -18.69 2.32
#